data_AF-A0A1Q7AY80-F1
#
_entry.id   AF-A0A1Q7AY80-F1
#
_cell.length_a   1.000
_cell.length_b   1.000
_cell.length_c   1.000
_cell.angle_alpha   90.00
_cell.angle_beta   90.00
_cell.angle_gamma   90.00
#
_symmetry.space_group_name_H-M   'P 1'
#
loop_
_entity.id
_entity.type
_entity.pdbx_description
1 polymer ?
#
loop_
_entity_poly.entity_id
_entity_poly.type
_entity_poly.pdbx_seq_one_letter_code
_entity_poly.pdbx_strand_id
1 'polypeptide(L)'
;MSELRAALADALGPLYRIEREVRPVGEYRLFVATQSQNGTELLVKVLPAALSLGIDDLLFERAVLLLGERLSHPNLVRPRGAGRAGAFVYHTRPFVPGTTLRAWIGNNGAIPLSRTVEILRAILSGLAYAHAAELAHGDLKAENVLLADQGVMIADTGIASALGKPATQRNDMAAVQSLAKEMLTGSKPTVGEEPIERARSLPLWLTEWLRSRWPDAGRALAGMRPPPPSSSQSSQLFA
;
A
#
# COMPACT_ATOMS: atom_id res chain seq x y z
N MET A 1 0.65 30.16 7.77
CA MET A 1 1.19 28.90 7.19
C MET A 1 1.62 28.01 8.33
N SER A 2 1.29 26.72 8.33
CA SER A 2 1.78 25.82 9.39
C SER A 2 3.31 25.67 9.29
N GLU A 3 3.99 25.59 10.44
CA GLU A 3 5.45 25.45 10.54
C GLU A 3 5.99 24.31 9.67
N LEU A 4 5.30 23.17 9.64
CA LEU A 4 5.64 22.04 8.79
C LEU A 4 5.62 22.38 7.29
N ARG A 5 4.62 23.13 6.81
CA ARG A 5 4.54 23.47 5.37
C ARG A 5 5.71 24.35 4.95
N ALA A 6 6.14 25.26 5.81
CA ALA A 6 7.33 26.08 5.57
C ALA A 6 8.60 25.22 5.55
N ALA A 7 8.77 24.32 6.53
CA ALA A 7 9.90 23.40 6.57
C ALA A 7 9.98 22.47 5.35
N LEU A 8 8.84 21.98 4.87
CA LEU A 8 8.77 21.17 3.64
C LEU A 8 9.12 21.99 2.39
N ALA A 9 8.69 23.25 2.33
CA ALA A 9 9.01 24.13 1.21
C ALA A 9 10.51 24.45 1.16
N ASP A 10 11.16 24.59 2.32
CA ASP A 10 12.61 24.75 2.43
C ASP A 10 13.34 23.46 2.00
N ALA A 11 12.93 22.30 2.53
CA ALA A 11 13.59 21.03 2.26
C ALA A 11 13.46 20.51 0.82
N LEU A 12 12.32 20.79 0.15
CA LEU A 12 12.04 20.31 -1.21
C LEU A 12 12.21 21.39 -2.29
N GLY A 13 12.31 22.65 -1.87
CA GLY A 13 12.59 23.77 -2.77
C GLY A 13 14.05 23.78 -3.25
N PRO A 14 14.33 24.39 -4.42
CA PRO A 14 13.40 24.97 -5.39
C PRO A 14 12.78 23.94 -6.36
N LEU A 15 13.14 22.66 -6.22
CA LEU A 15 12.77 21.61 -7.19
C LEU A 15 11.28 21.27 -7.16
N TYR A 16 10.65 21.31 -5.99
CA TYR A 16 9.23 21.05 -5.81
C TYR A 16 8.54 22.18 -5.04
N ARG A 17 7.29 22.43 -5.39
CA ARG A 17 6.39 23.35 -4.69
C ARG A 17 5.30 22.57 -3.98
N ILE A 18 5.08 22.84 -2.68
CA ILE A 18 4.02 22.20 -1.90
C ILE A 18 2.65 22.78 -2.27
N GLU A 19 1.80 21.98 -2.92
CA GLU A 19 0.48 22.39 -3.39
C GLU A 19 -0.57 22.28 -2.28
N ARG A 20 -0.84 21.05 -1.82
CA ARG A 20 -1.95 20.74 -0.91
C ARG A 20 -1.59 19.66 0.09
N GLU A 21 -2.24 19.72 1.25
CA GLU A 21 -2.29 18.60 2.18
C GLU A 21 -3.44 17.67 1.76
N VAL A 22 -3.16 16.37 1.67
CA VAL A 22 -4.19 15.34 1.50
C VAL A 22 -4.81 15.05 2.85
N ARG A 23 -6.11 14.74 2.88
CA ARG A 23 -6.83 14.39 4.11
C ARG A 23 -5.97 13.47 5.00
N PRO A 24 -5.86 13.74 6.32
CA PRO A 24 -5.02 12.95 7.21
C PRO A 24 -5.35 11.46 7.10
N VAL A 25 -4.33 10.63 6.92
CA VAL A 25 -4.47 9.16 6.89
C VAL A 25 -3.72 8.60 8.10
N GLY A 26 -4.47 8.36 9.18
CA GLY A 26 -3.90 7.96 10.47
C GLY A 26 -2.99 9.05 11.05
N GLU A 27 -1.85 8.64 11.60
CA GLU A 27 -0.89 9.54 12.24
C GLU A 27 0.03 10.29 11.26
N TYR A 28 0.03 9.91 9.98
CA TYR A 28 0.89 10.50 8.96
C TYR A 28 0.20 11.69 8.29
N ARG A 29 0.99 12.73 8.01
CA ARG A 29 0.54 13.84 7.17
C ARG A 29 1.05 13.63 5.75
N LEU A 30 0.18 13.87 4.78
CA LEU A 30 0.48 13.65 3.37
C LEU A 30 0.34 14.96 2.62
N PHE A 31 1.34 15.31 1.84
CA PHE A 31 1.30 16.49 0.98
C PHE A 31 1.50 16.08 -0.47
N VAL A 32 0.88 16.81 -1.37
CA VAL A 32 1.24 16.74 -2.79
C VAL A 32 2.11 17.94 -3.11
N ALA A 33 3.25 17.65 -3.73
CA ALA A 33 4.20 18.62 -4.21
C ALA A 33 4.36 18.48 -5.72
N THR A 34 4.49 19.58 -6.44
CA THR A 34 4.62 19.59 -7.90
C THR A 34 6.02 19.98 -8.28
N GLN A 35 6.65 19.20 -9.16
CA GLN A 35 7.98 19.48 -9.67
C GLN A 35 7.96 20.71 -10.57
N SER A 36 8.82 21.70 -10.29
CA SER A 36 8.81 23.00 -10.96
C SER A 36 9.10 22.92 -12.47
N GLN A 37 9.87 21.92 -12.91
CA GLN A 37 10.37 21.82 -14.29
C GLN A 37 9.39 21.20 -15.28
N ASN A 38 8.62 20.19 -14.85
CA ASN A 38 7.79 19.37 -15.75
C ASN A 38 6.37 19.14 -15.23
N GLY A 39 6.02 19.68 -14.06
CA GLY A 39 4.69 19.55 -13.47
C GLY A 39 4.37 18.18 -12.87
N THR A 40 5.35 17.26 -12.75
CA THR A 40 5.12 15.94 -12.16
C THR A 40 4.78 16.07 -10.67
N GLU A 41 3.73 15.38 -10.23
CA GLU A 41 3.32 15.38 -8.83
C GLU A 41 4.05 14.30 -8.00
N LEU A 42 4.40 14.67 -6.77
CA LEU A 42 5.05 13.85 -5.77
C LEU A 42 4.16 13.80 -4.52
N LEU A 43 3.96 12.60 -3.98
CA LEU A 43 3.38 12.44 -2.65
C LEU A 43 4.50 12.47 -1.62
N VAL A 44 4.41 13.39 -0.67
CA VAL A 44 5.32 13.56 0.47
C VAL A 44 4.61 13.06 1.72
N LYS A 45 5.09 11.96 2.27
CA LYS A 45 4.57 11.37 3.52
C LYS A 45 5.47 11.76 4.67
N VAL A 46 4.92 12.52 5.62
CA VAL A 46 5.61 13.05 6.78
C VAL A 46 5.31 12.18 7.99
N LEU A 47 6.36 11.74 8.67
CA LEU A 47 6.27 11.00 9.91
C LEU A 47 5.91 11.93 11.08
N PRO A 48 5.15 11.45 12.08
CA PRO A 48 5.00 12.16 13.35
C PRO A 48 6.36 12.59 13.93
N ALA A 49 6.40 13.73 14.62
CA ALA A 49 7.63 14.22 15.26
C ALA A 49 8.24 13.17 16.21
N ALA A 50 7.41 12.51 17.01
CA ALA A 50 7.84 11.46 17.93
C ALA A 50 8.52 10.27 17.23
N LEU A 51 8.08 9.91 16.03
CA LEU A 51 8.72 8.86 15.22
C LEU A 51 9.96 9.38 14.48
N SER A 52 10.03 10.68 14.23
CA SER A 52 11.18 11.32 13.58
C SER A 52 12.37 11.46 14.52
N LEU A 53 12.12 11.54 15.83
CA LEU A 53 13.17 11.52 16.85
C LEU A 53 13.96 10.20 16.76
N GLY A 54 15.29 10.31 16.71
CA GLY A 54 16.18 9.16 16.67
C GLY A 54 16.34 8.49 15.30
N ILE A 55 15.63 8.94 14.27
CA ILE A 55 15.93 8.54 12.88
C ILE A 55 17.17 9.32 12.41
N ASP A 56 18.14 8.61 11.85
CA ASP A 56 19.20 9.20 11.02
C ASP A 56 18.64 9.38 9.60
N ASP A 57 18.45 10.64 9.19
CA ASP A 57 17.82 11.00 7.93
C ASP A 57 18.68 10.66 6.72
N LEU A 58 20.01 10.73 6.82
CA LEU A 58 20.93 10.35 5.74
C LEU A 58 20.91 8.83 5.50
N LEU A 59 20.93 8.04 6.57
CA LEU A 59 20.82 6.58 6.47
C LEU A 59 19.45 6.18 5.92
N PHE A 60 18.38 6.84 6.37
CA PHE A 60 17.04 6.57 5.88
C PHE A 60 16.88 6.97 4.40
N GLU A 61 17.37 8.14 3.99
CA GLU A 61 17.38 8.57 2.59
C GLU A 61 18.10 7.58 1.70
N ARG A 62 19.32 7.17 2.07
CA ARG A 62 20.07 6.16 1.33
C ARG A 62 19.29 4.85 1.21
N ALA A 63 18.69 4.38 2.30
CA ALA A 63 17.88 3.17 2.28
C ALA A 63 16.67 3.28 1.33
N VAL A 64 15.97 4.43 1.33
CA VAL A 64 14.82 4.67 0.44
C VAL A 64 15.24 4.73 -1.03
N LEU A 65 16.38 5.34 -1.36
CA LEU A 65 16.90 5.36 -2.73
C LEU A 65 17.25 3.95 -3.23
N LEU A 66 17.91 3.13 -2.39
CA LEU A 66 18.22 1.73 -2.70
C LEU A 66 16.95 0.88 -2.88
N LEU A 67 15.91 1.10 -2.07
CA LEU A 67 14.60 0.47 -2.28
C LEU A 67 14.01 0.87 -3.63
N GLY A 68 14.12 2.14 -3.99
CA GLY A 68 13.71 2.64 -5.30
C GLY A 68 14.39 1.88 -6.43
N GLU A 69 15.70 1.66 -6.39
CA GLU A 69 16.44 0.92 -7.42
C GLU A 69 16.05 -0.56 -7.53
N ARG A 70 15.74 -1.19 -6.39
CA ARG A 70 15.38 -2.62 -6.33
C ARG A 70 13.93 -2.91 -6.71
N LEU A 71 13.04 -1.92 -6.64
CA LEU A 71 11.61 -2.10 -6.85
C LEU A 71 11.18 -1.67 -8.25
N SER A 72 11.02 -2.64 -9.15
CA SER A 72 10.48 -2.43 -10.49
C SER A 72 9.42 -3.48 -10.84
N HIS A 73 8.18 -3.21 -10.45
CA HIS A 73 7.04 -4.09 -10.72
C HIS A 73 5.75 -3.28 -10.89
N PRO A 74 4.85 -3.61 -11.83
CA PRO A 74 3.65 -2.81 -12.12
C PRO A 74 2.70 -2.64 -10.92
N ASN A 75 2.66 -3.61 -10.00
CA ASN A 75 1.85 -3.52 -8.78
C ASN A 75 2.56 -2.88 -7.59
N LEU A 76 3.76 -2.28 -7.75
CA LEU A 76 4.49 -1.61 -6.67
C LEU A 76 4.76 -0.15 -7.04
N VAL A 77 4.47 0.77 -6.11
CA VAL A 77 4.85 2.17 -6.26
C VAL A 77 6.29 2.34 -5.78
N ARG A 78 7.16 2.74 -6.70
CA ARG A 78 8.57 2.97 -6.43
C ARG A 78 8.77 4.15 -5.46
N PRO A 79 9.44 3.97 -4.31
CA PRO A 79 9.88 5.09 -3.47
C PRO A 79 10.88 5.97 -4.24
N ARG A 80 10.81 7.29 -4.04
CA ARG A 80 11.61 8.25 -4.80
C ARG A 80 12.77 8.87 -4.02
N GLY A 81 12.60 9.05 -2.72
CA GLY A 81 13.59 9.66 -1.83
C GLY A 81 13.00 9.91 -0.45
N ALA A 82 13.83 10.36 0.47
CA ALA A 82 13.44 10.75 1.82
C ALA A 82 14.34 11.87 2.32
N GLY A 83 14.02 12.45 3.47
CA GLY A 83 14.82 13.51 4.05
C GLY A 83 14.20 14.06 5.32
N ARG A 84 14.68 15.23 5.72
CA ARG A 84 14.23 15.94 6.92
C ARG A 84 13.75 17.35 6.59
N ALA A 85 12.66 17.75 7.23
CA ALA A 85 12.08 19.07 7.17
C ALA A 85 11.86 19.56 8.61
N GLY A 86 12.81 20.34 9.14
CA GLY A 86 12.84 20.73 10.55
C GLY A 86 12.89 19.50 11.46
N ALA A 87 11.89 19.36 12.35
CA ALA A 87 11.79 18.23 13.28
C ALA A 87 11.20 16.95 12.67
N PHE A 88 10.81 16.96 11.40
CA PHE A 88 10.04 15.89 10.78
C PHE A 88 10.86 15.16 9.71
N VAL A 89 10.86 13.83 9.77
CA VAL A 89 11.34 12.99 8.67
C VAL A 89 10.20 12.78 7.68
N TYR A 90 10.53 12.75 6.40
CA TYR A 90 9.59 12.46 5.34
C TYR A 90 10.17 11.45 4.34
N HIS A 91 9.29 10.75 3.64
CA HIS A 91 9.65 10.01 2.43
C HIS A 91 8.69 10.34 1.30
N THR A 92 9.10 10.05 0.08
CA THR A 92 8.42 10.50 -1.13
C THR A 92 8.25 9.37 -2.13
N ARG A 93 7.20 9.48 -2.94
CA ARG A 93 6.90 8.59 -4.06
C ARG A 93 6.11 9.35 -5.12
N PRO A 94 6.07 8.91 -6.38
CA PRO A 94 5.19 9.51 -7.37
C PRO A 94 3.77 9.60 -6.85
N PHE A 95 3.11 10.74 -7.07
CA PHE A 95 1.68 10.83 -6.81
C PHE A 95 0.95 9.94 -7.82
N VAL A 96 0.14 9.02 -7.32
CA VAL A 96 -0.65 8.10 -8.14
C VAL A 96 -2.11 8.55 -8.06
N PRO A 97 -2.69 9.08 -9.14
CA PRO A 97 -4.10 9.41 -9.20
C PRO A 97 -4.97 8.17 -8.97
N GLY A 98 -6.03 8.30 -8.17
CA GLY A 98 -6.90 7.20 -7.79
C GLY A 98 -7.37 7.32 -6.34
N THR A 99 -7.74 6.19 -5.73
CA THR A 99 -8.15 6.10 -4.33
C THR A 99 -7.40 5.00 -3.59
N THR A 100 -7.28 5.12 -2.27
CA THR A 100 -6.82 3.98 -1.46
C THR A 100 -7.94 2.93 -1.35
N LEU A 101 -7.57 1.67 -1.13
CA LEU A 101 -8.51 0.60 -0.83
C LEU A 101 -9.33 0.93 0.42
N ARG A 102 -8.69 1.52 1.45
CA ARG A 102 -9.38 2.00 2.67
C ARG A 102 -10.50 2.98 2.34
N ALA A 103 -10.21 4.01 1.55
CA ALA A 103 -11.20 5.02 1.19
C ALA A 103 -12.31 4.44 0.30
N TRP A 104 -11.96 3.50 -0.60
CA TRP A 104 -12.96 2.80 -1.41
C TRP A 104 -13.92 1.99 -0.54
N ILE A 105 -13.40 1.16 0.39
CA ILE A 105 -14.21 0.37 1.31
C ILE A 105 -15.06 1.26 2.22
N GLY A 106 -14.49 2.36 2.72
CA GLY A 106 -15.24 3.30 3.56
C GLY A 106 -16.44 3.94 2.85
N ASN A 107 -16.32 4.19 1.54
CA ASN A 107 -17.38 4.82 0.75
C ASN A 107 -18.39 3.83 0.16
N ASN A 108 -17.98 2.58 -0.10
CA ASN A 108 -18.77 1.59 -0.85
C ASN A 108 -19.11 0.31 -0.07
N GLY A 109 -18.50 0.11 1.10
CA GLY A 109 -18.63 -1.11 1.89
C GLY A 109 -17.85 -2.30 1.31
N ALA A 110 -18.44 -3.49 1.44
CA ALA A 110 -17.82 -4.74 1.01
C ALA A 110 -17.63 -4.82 -0.51
N ILE A 111 -16.51 -5.38 -0.93
CA ILE A 111 -16.13 -5.61 -2.33
C ILE A 111 -16.77 -6.92 -2.84
N PRO A 112 -17.30 -6.95 -4.07
CA PRO A 112 -17.71 -8.17 -4.74
C PRO A 112 -16.56 -9.19 -4.82
N LEU A 113 -16.89 -10.46 -4.62
CA LEU A 113 -15.91 -11.54 -4.52
C LEU A 113 -14.95 -11.61 -5.73
N SER A 114 -15.46 -11.50 -6.96
CA SER A 114 -14.63 -11.49 -8.17
C SER A 114 -13.57 -10.40 -8.12
N ARG A 115 -13.99 -9.18 -7.77
CA ARG A 115 -13.10 -8.03 -7.65
C ARG A 115 -12.11 -8.15 -6.50
N THR A 116 -12.52 -8.72 -5.36
CA THR A 116 -11.61 -9.07 -4.26
C THR A 116 -10.49 -9.99 -4.75
N VAL A 117 -10.82 -11.02 -5.53
CA VAL A 117 -9.82 -11.97 -6.06
C VAL A 117 -8.86 -11.29 -7.03
N GLU A 118 -9.33 -10.40 -7.90
CA GLU A 118 -8.48 -9.59 -8.78
C GLU A 118 -7.50 -8.72 -8.00
N ILE A 119 -8.00 -8.00 -6.99
CA ILE A 119 -7.17 -7.14 -6.12
C ILE A 119 -6.14 -7.98 -5.38
N LEU A 120 -6.53 -9.12 -4.80
CA LEU A 120 -5.61 -10.03 -4.10
C LEU A 120 -4.53 -10.57 -5.04
N ARG A 121 -4.86 -10.94 -6.27
CA ARG A 121 -3.86 -11.38 -7.26
C ARG A 121 -2.83 -10.30 -7.54
N ALA A 122 -3.26 -9.06 -7.73
CA ALA A 122 -2.35 -7.94 -7.97
C ALA A 122 -1.46 -7.65 -6.75
N ILE A 123 -2.04 -7.66 -5.53
CA ILE A 123 -1.28 -7.51 -4.29
C ILE A 123 -0.22 -8.61 -4.17
N LEU A 124 -0.62 -9.86 -4.33
CA LEU A 124 0.27 -11.02 -4.21
C LEU A 124 1.34 -11.04 -5.31
N SER A 125 1.04 -10.58 -6.53
CA SER A 125 2.04 -10.45 -7.60
C SER A 125 3.14 -9.46 -7.20
N GLY A 126 2.76 -8.28 -6.70
CA GLY A 126 3.73 -7.27 -6.21
C GLY A 126 4.54 -7.77 -5.02
N LEU A 127 3.90 -8.40 -4.04
CA LEU A 127 4.60 -8.95 -2.88
C LEU A 127 5.47 -10.16 -3.24
N ALA A 128 5.07 -11.01 -4.18
CA ALA A 128 5.88 -12.14 -4.63
C ALA A 128 7.20 -11.66 -5.23
N TYR A 129 7.14 -10.59 -6.05
CA TYR A 129 8.33 -9.93 -6.56
C TYR A 129 9.24 -9.40 -5.43
N ALA A 130 8.66 -8.69 -4.45
CA ALA A 130 9.44 -8.16 -3.32
C ALA A 130 10.05 -9.28 -2.45
N HIS A 131 9.27 -10.31 -2.15
CA HIS A 131 9.70 -11.45 -1.34
C HIS A 131 10.80 -12.27 -2.02
N ALA A 132 10.76 -12.41 -3.35
CA ALA A 132 11.83 -13.05 -4.12
C ALA A 132 13.16 -12.29 -4.03
N ALA A 133 13.10 -10.97 -3.80
CA ALA A 133 14.25 -10.13 -3.50
C ALA A 133 14.54 -10.01 -1.99
N GLU A 134 14.00 -10.91 -1.15
CA GLU A 134 14.12 -10.93 0.31
C GLU A 134 13.64 -9.64 1.00
N LEU A 135 12.75 -8.91 0.34
CA LEU A 135 12.18 -7.68 0.86
C LEU A 135 10.72 -7.90 1.28
N ALA A 136 10.46 -7.74 2.57
CA ALA A 136 9.11 -7.66 3.10
C ALA A 136 8.54 -6.24 2.88
N HIS A 137 7.22 -6.14 2.73
CA HIS A 137 6.52 -4.86 2.74
C HIS A 137 6.57 -4.21 4.13
N GLY A 138 6.18 -4.96 5.17
CA GLY A 138 6.36 -4.58 6.58
C GLY A 138 5.30 -3.69 7.20
N ASP A 139 4.52 -2.96 6.40
CA ASP A 139 3.33 -2.20 6.86
C ASP A 139 2.15 -2.33 5.89
N LEU A 140 1.84 -3.55 5.41
CA LEU A 140 0.78 -3.73 4.43
C LEU A 140 -0.59 -3.51 5.08
N LYS A 141 -1.38 -2.59 4.51
CA LYS A 141 -2.73 -2.21 4.95
C LYS A 141 -3.50 -1.54 3.84
N ALA A 142 -4.82 -1.36 4.01
CA ALA A 142 -5.71 -0.87 2.96
C ALA A 142 -5.39 0.58 2.53
N GLU A 143 -4.74 1.35 3.41
CA GLU A 143 -4.24 2.69 3.13
C GLU A 143 -3.05 2.69 2.15
N ASN A 144 -2.28 1.61 2.12
CA ASN A 144 -1.11 1.45 1.26
C ASN A 144 -1.42 0.71 -0.05
N VAL A 145 -2.65 0.23 -0.24
CA VAL A 145 -3.13 -0.32 -1.52
C VAL A 145 -3.88 0.76 -2.28
N LEU A 146 -3.43 1.08 -3.48
CA LEU A 146 -4.01 2.07 -4.37
C LEU A 146 -4.81 1.40 -5.48
N LEU A 147 -6.00 1.91 -5.73
CA LEU A 147 -6.87 1.58 -6.86
C LEU A 147 -6.81 2.77 -7.83
N ALA A 148 -6.06 2.59 -8.91
CA ALA A 148 -5.82 3.60 -9.94
C ALA A 148 -6.21 3.06 -11.32
N ASP A 149 -6.28 3.94 -12.32
CA ASP A 149 -6.64 3.56 -13.70
C ASP A 149 -5.65 2.54 -14.30
N GLN A 150 -4.37 2.69 -13.94
CA GLN A 150 -3.29 1.75 -14.30
C GLN A 150 -3.34 0.42 -13.55
N GLY A 151 -4.29 0.24 -12.63
CA GLY A 151 -4.53 -0.98 -11.87
C GLY A 151 -4.25 -0.83 -10.37
N VAL A 152 -4.11 -1.98 -9.71
CA VAL A 152 -3.84 -2.06 -8.26
C VAL A 152 -2.34 -1.92 -8.02
N MET A 153 -1.97 -1.00 -7.13
CA MET A 153 -0.58 -0.77 -6.75
C MET A 153 -0.38 -0.76 -5.24
N ILE A 154 0.79 -1.15 -4.77
CA ILE A 154 1.15 -1.17 -3.35
C ILE A 154 2.22 -0.11 -3.11
N ALA A 155 1.97 0.78 -2.15
CA ALA A 155 2.88 1.84 -1.76
C ALA A 155 3.70 1.47 -0.52
N ASP A 156 4.82 2.16 -0.31
CA ASP A 156 5.63 2.09 0.92
C ASP A 156 6.24 0.70 1.23
N THR A 157 6.43 -0.14 0.21
CA THR A 157 7.09 -1.45 0.35
C THR A 157 8.52 -1.28 0.85
N GLY A 158 8.88 -1.93 1.96
CA GLY A 158 10.22 -1.92 2.54
C GLY A 158 10.55 -0.69 3.40
N ILE A 159 9.69 0.34 3.42
CA ILE A 159 9.91 1.57 4.20
C ILE A 159 10.00 1.27 5.70
N ALA A 160 9.20 0.32 6.20
CA ALA A 160 9.26 -0.08 7.60
C ALA A 160 10.66 -0.59 7.99
N SER A 161 11.28 -1.44 7.17
CA SER A 161 12.65 -1.92 7.39
C SER A 161 13.69 -0.81 7.25
N ALA A 162 13.51 0.12 6.31
CA ALA A 162 14.37 1.30 6.19
C ALA A 162 14.32 2.19 7.45
N LEU A 163 13.18 2.18 8.16
CA LEU A 163 13.00 2.84 9.46
C LEU A 163 13.47 1.96 10.65
N GLY A 164 14.17 0.85 10.41
CA GLY A 164 14.64 -0.07 11.45
C GLY A 164 13.55 -0.90 12.12
N LYS A 165 12.32 -0.93 11.56
CA LYS A 165 11.23 -1.74 12.10
C LYS A 165 11.32 -3.17 11.58
N PRO A 166 11.05 -4.19 12.43
CA PRO A 166 11.05 -5.57 11.99
C PRO A 166 9.92 -5.80 10.98
N ALA A 167 10.26 -6.35 9.82
CA ALA A 167 9.32 -6.73 8.78
C ALA A 167 9.65 -8.15 8.31
N THR A 168 8.63 -8.97 8.09
CA THR A 168 8.80 -10.34 7.60
C THR A 168 7.74 -10.67 6.57
N GLN A 169 8.08 -11.58 5.66
CA GLN A 169 7.14 -12.09 4.64
C GLN A 169 5.89 -12.72 5.27
N ARG A 170 6.03 -13.35 6.46
CA ARG A 170 4.90 -13.90 7.21
C ARG A 170 3.95 -12.81 7.72
N ASN A 171 4.48 -11.68 8.18
CA ASN A 171 3.65 -10.55 8.61
C ASN A 171 2.86 -9.99 7.43
N ASP A 172 3.49 -9.91 6.25
CA ASP A 172 2.79 -9.49 5.02
C ASP A 172 1.67 -10.47 4.66
N MET A 173 1.90 -11.79 4.76
CA MET A 173 0.86 -12.77 4.46
C MET A 173 -0.35 -12.68 5.41
N ALA A 174 -0.11 -12.46 6.70
CA ALA A 174 -1.17 -12.20 7.67
C ALA A 174 -1.95 -10.91 7.31
N ALA A 175 -1.23 -9.86 6.87
CA ALA A 175 -1.85 -8.62 6.41
C ALA A 175 -2.69 -8.84 5.15
N VAL A 176 -2.23 -9.61 4.16
CA VAL A 176 -3.03 -9.94 2.96
C VAL A 176 -4.33 -10.66 3.34
N GLN A 177 -4.28 -11.61 4.27
CA GLN A 177 -5.50 -12.29 4.76
C GLN A 177 -6.44 -11.31 5.49
N SER A 178 -5.89 -10.37 6.25
CA SER A 178 -6.68 -9.29 6.87
C SER A 178 -7.34 -8.40 5.82
N LEU A 179 -6.60 -8.00 4.78
CA LEU A 179 -7.15 -7.24 3.66
C LEU A 179 -8.23 -8.01 2.90
N ALA A 180 -8.05 -9.31 2.69
CA ALA A 180 -9.06 -10.14 2.06
C ALA A 180 -10.36 -10.15 2.85
N LYS A 181 -10.28 -10.34 4.17
CA LYS A 181 -11.44 -10.28 5.06
C LYS A 181 -12.07 -8.89 5.05
N GLU A 182 -11.26 -7.84 5.17
CA GLU A 182 -11.72 -6.46 5.15
C GLU A 182 -12.48 -6.11 3.86
N MET A 183 -11.95 -6.52 2.72
CA MET A 183 -12.63 -6.37 1.43
C MET A 183 -13.94 -7.14 1.41
N LEU A 184 -13.98 -8.36 1.95
CA LEU A 184 -15.17 -9.21 1.88
C LEU A 184 -16.27 -8.79 2.86
N THR A 185 -15.95 -8.13 3.96
CA THR A 185 -16.91 -7.68 5.00
C THR A 185 -17.19 -6.19 4.97
N GLY A 186 -16.33 -5.39 4.32
CA GLY A 186 -16.38 -3.94 4.34
C GLY A 186 -15.86 -3.29 5.63
N SER A 187 -15.34 -4.08 6.57
CA SER A 187 -14.88 -3.62 7.88
C SER A 187 -13.55 -4.27 8.27
N LYS A 188 -12.70 -3.53 8.99
CA LYS A 188 -11.40 -4.05 9.43
C LYS A 188 -11.62 -5.22 10.40
N PRO A 189 -10.94 -6.37 10.20
CA PRO A 189 -11.12 -7.51 11.09
C PRO A 189 -10.69 -7.20 12.52
N THR A 190 -11.47 -7.68 13.49
CA THR A 190 -11.18 -7.53 14.92
C THR A 190 -10.67 -8.83 15.54
N VAL A 191 -9.96 -8.73 16.67
CA VAL A 191 -9.46 -9.92 17.36
C VAL A 191 -10.64 -10.68 17.97
N GLY A 192 -10.72 -11.98 17.69
CA GLY A 192 -11.83 -12.83 18.17
C GLY A 192 -13.11 -12.72 17.34
N GLU A 193 -13.06 -12.04 16.19
CA GLU A 193 -14.19 -11.99 15.27
C GLU A 193 -14.55 -13.38 14.75
N GLU A 194 -15.86 -13.61 14.61
CA GLU A 194 -16.42 -14.85 14.10
C GLU A 194 -15.89 -15.16 12.69
N PRO A 195 -15.75 -16.44 12.31
CA PRO A 195 -15.30 -16.82 10.97
C PRO A 195 -16.18 -16.15 9.91
N ILE A 196 -15.55 -15.59 8.88
CA ILE A 196 -16.22 -14.87 7.79
C ILE A 196 -17.31 -15.70 7.10
N GLU A 197 -17.17 -17.02 7.15
CA GLU A 197 -18.08 -18.02 6.61
C GLU A 197 -19.47 -17.98 7.28
N ARG A 198 -19.60 -17.42 8.50
CA ARG A 198 -20.91 -17.16 9.12
C ARG A 198 -21.60 -15.94 8.54
N ALA A 199 -20.85 -14.94 8.09
CA ALA A 199 -21.37 -13.71 7.52
C ALA A 199 -21.56 -13.79 5.99
N ARG A 200 -20.80 -14.65 5.30
CA ARG A 200 -20.80 -14.73 3.84
C ARG A 200 -20.50 -16.15 3.35
N SER A 201 -21.26 -16.61 2.35
CA SER A 201 -20.90 -17.82 1.61
C SER A 201 -19.68 -17.54 0.74
N LEU A 202 -18.59 -18.28 0.98
CA LEU A 202 -17.35 -18.21 0.20
C LEU A 202 -17.10 -19.54 -0.51
N PRO A 203 -16.53 -19.53 -1.72
CA PRO A 203 -16.04 -20.75 -2.35
C PRO A 203 -15.02 -21.46 -1.47
N LEU A 204 -15.07 -22.80 -1.45
CA LEU A 204 -14.19 -23.62 -0.61
C LEU A 204 -12.71 -23.27 -0.76
N TRP A 205 -12.24 -23.07 -1.99
CA TRP A 205 -10.84 -22.74 -2.26
C TRP A 205 -10.39 -21.45 -1.56
N LEU A 206 -11.28 -20.44 -1.47
CA LEU A 206 -10.94 -19.16 -0.85
C LEU A 206 -10.95 -19.30 0.68
N THR A 207 -11.90 -20.07 1.21
CA THR A 207 -11.94 -20.43 2.62
C THR A 207 -10.64 -21.14 3.06
N GLU A 208 -10.20 -22.14 2.28
CA GLU A 208 -8.95 -22.85 2.53
C GLU A 208 -7.74 -21.92 2.41
N TRP A 209 -7.73 -21.06 1.38
CA TRP A 209 -6.67 -20.08 1.17
C TRP A 209 -6.54 -19.09 2.33
N LEU A 210 -7.66 -18.60 2.88
CA LEU A 210 -7.70 -17.68 4.02
C LEU A 210 -7.25 -18.32 5.35
N ARG A 211 -7.38 -19.64 5.47
CA ARG A 211 -6.96 -20.41 6.66
C ARG A 211 -5.52 -20.91 6.58
N SER A 212 -4.96 -20.93 5.37
CA SER A 212 -3.61 -21.44 5.12
C SER A 212 -2.53 -20.54 5.74
N ARG A 213 -1.46 -21.15 6.25
CA ARG A 213 -0.28 -20.41 6.73
C ARG A 213 0.74 -20.28 5.61
N TRP A 214 0.57 -19.24 4.80
CA TRP A 214 1.49 -18.97 3.70
C TRP A 214 2.85 -18.48 4.18
N PRO A 215 3.97 -19.07 3.73
CA PRO A 215 5.30 -18.60 4.10
C PRO A 215 5.68 -17.31 3.37
N ASP A 216 5.22 -17.15 2.13
CA ASP A 216 5.50 -16.03 1.24
C ASP A 216 4.37 -15.81 0.22
N ALA A 217 4.39 -14.66 -0.46
CA ALA A 217 3.37 -14.27 -1.42
C ALA A 217 3.42 -15.06 -2.73
N GLY A 218 4.58 -15.58 -3.14
CA GLY A 218 4.71 -16.40 -4.34
C GLY A 218 3.95 -17.73 -4.19
N ARG A 219 4.13 -18.41 -3.06
CA ARG A 219 3.36 -19.64 -2.75
C ARG A 219 1.88 -19.35 -2.57
N ALA A 220 1.54 -18.23 -1.93
CA ALA A 220 0.14 -17.85 -1.77
C ALA A 220 -0.54 -17.55 -3.10
N LEU A 221 0.15 -16.90 -4.03
CA LEU A 221 -0.35 -16.64 -5.39
C LEU A 221 -0.57 -17.95 -6.15
N ALA A 222 0.40 -18.86 -6.12
CA ALA A 222 0.28 -20.19 -6.75
C ALA A 222 -0.86 -21.04 -6.14
N GLY A 223 -1.18 -20.80 -4.86
CA GLY A 223 -2.30 -21.42 -4.16
C GLY A 223 -3.68 -20.87 -4.52
N MET A 224 -3.79 -19.74 -5.24
CA MET A 224 -5.08 -19.19 -5.63
C MET A 224 -5.70 -20.01 -6.76
N ARG A 225 -6.81 -20.69 -6.47
CA ARG A 225 -7.56 -21.54 -7.41
C ARG A 225 -8.99 -21.01 -7.65
N PRO A 226 -9.16 -19.81 -8.25
CA PRO A 226 -10.49 -19.35 -8.61
C PRO A 226 -11.12 -20.31 -9.63
N PRO A 227 -12.45 -20.53 -9.57
CA PRO A 227 -13.15 -21.30 -10.60
C PRO A 227 -12.94 -20.64 -11.97
N PRO A 228 -12.98 -21.41 -13.06
CA PRO A 228 -12.92 -20.83 -14.41
C PRO A 228 -14.07 -19.83 -14.59
N PRO A 229 -13.86 -18.75 -15.37
CA PRO A 229 -14.92 -17.79 -15.65
C PRO A 229 -16.11 -18.53 -16.28
N SER A 230 -17.30 -18.37 -15.70
CA SER A 230 -18.52 -18.90 -16.29
C SER A 230 -18.73 -18.25 -17.66
N SER A 231 -18.85 -19.07 -18.71
CA SER A 231 -19.03 -18.67 -20.11
C SER A 231 -20.31 -17.88 -20.43
N SER A 232 -21.02 -17.39 -19.42
CA SER A 232 -22.35 -16.79 -19.52
C SER A 232 -22.43 -15.29 -19.17
N GLN A 233 -21.32 -14.58 -19.01
CA GLN A 233 -21.33 -13.12 -18.73
C GLN A 233 -20.43 -12.27 -19.64
N SER A 234 -20.08 -12.75 -20.82
CA SER A 234 -19.25 -11.99 -21.78
C SER A 234 -20.03 -11.00 -22.67
N SER A 235 -21.32 -10.75 -22.42
CA SER A 235 -22.17 -10.03 -23.40
C SER A 235 -22.89 -8.77 -22.91
N GLN A 236 -22.60 -8.21 -21.73
CA GLN A 236 -23.36 -7.03 -21.24
C GLN A 236 -22.53 -5.93 -20.52
N LEU A 237 -21.21 -5.86 -20.67
CA LEU A 237 -20.39 -4.79 -20.08
C LEU A 237 -19.96 -3.69 -21.07
N PHE A 238 -20.51 -3.68 -22.28
CA PHE A 238 -20.39 -2.57 -23.23
C PHE A 238 -21.77 -2.20 -23.80
N ALA A 239 -22.61 -1.58 -22.97
CA ALA A 239 -23.76 -0.79 -23.39
C ALA A 239 -23.97 0.32 -22.35
#